data_AF-A0AAN8FCN2-F1
#
_entry.id   AF-A0AAN8FCN2-F1
#
_cell.length_a   1.000
_cell.length_b   1.000
_cell.length_c   1.000
_cell.angle_alpha   90.00
_cell.angle_beta   90.00
_cell.angle_gamma   90.00
#
_symmetry.space_group_name_H-M   'P 1'
#
loop_
_entity.id
_entity.type
_entity.pdbx_description
1 polymer ?
#
loop_
_entity_poly.entity_id
_entity_poly.type
_entity_poly.pdbx_seq_one_letter_code
_entity_poly.pdbx_strand_id
1 'polypeptide(L)'
;LVFQCADVCGSTLGSGESGYGSVSSEGKVILEKVPTIYTEMKSENYKMQHMHKSSDGSRRSYPYKPPFGELVDSDPSFAEMEKIVCGANGKRPPLEPSWTNGSNVHLQKMVGLMVDCWHHSPHCRHTALKVKIALGEVIEDLFVIQVKRLFMMKGESTAED
;
A
#
# COMPACT_ATOMS: atom_id res chain seq x y z
N LEU A 1 -1.51 -27.14 26.32
CA LEU A 1 -0.97 -25.96 27.04
C LEU A 1 -1.98 -24.85 26.91
N VAL A 2 -2.84 -24.78 27.91
CA VAL A 2 -3.88 -23.77 28.08
C VAL A 2 -3.21 -22.56 28.72
N PHE A 3 -3.39 -21.36 28.16
CA PHE A 3 -3.38 -20.16 28.98
C PHE A 3 -4.64 -19.36 28.67
N GLN A 4 -5.57 -19.58 29.58
CA GLN A 4 -6.78 -18.84 29.81
C GLN A 4 -6.41 -17.64 30.69
N CYS A 5 -6.80 -16.44 30.29
CA CYS A 5 -6.99 -15.34 31.22
C CYS A 5 -8.43 -14.86 31.03
N ALA A 6 -9.26 -15.14 32.04
CA ALA A 6 -10.56 -14.54 32.26
C ALA A 6 -10.60 -14.06 33.71
N ASP A 7 -11.02 -12.81 33.92
CA ASP A 7 -11.82 -12.25 35.02
C ASP A 7 -12.02 -10.75 34.67
N VAL A 8 -13.18 -10.27 34.18
CA VAL A 8 -14.52 -10.07 34.76
C VAL A 8 -14.67 -8.77 35.58
N CYS A 9 -15.50 -7.85 35.04
CA CYS A 9 -16.59 -7.10 35.72
C CYS A 9 -17.25 -6.19 34.64
N GLY A 10 -18.42 -6.52 34.08
CA GLY A 10 -19.76 -6.07 34.53
C GLY A 10 -20.24 -4.94 33.59
N SER A 11 -21.31 -5.05 32.79
CA SER A 11 -22.70 -5.15 33.23
C SER A 11 -23.67 -5.50 32.07
N THR A 12 -24.65 -6.37 32.40
CA THR A 12 -26.08 -6.31 32.04
C THR A 12 -26.61 -6.66 30.62
N LEU A 13 -27.11 -7.90 30.52
CA LEU A 13 -28.42 -8.39 30.02
C LEU A 13 -29.02 -7.89 28.69
N GLY A 14 -29.34 -8.86 27.82
CA GLY A 14 -30.36 -8.74 26.77
C GLY A 14 -30.35 -9.89 25.76
N SER A 15 -31.18 -10.93 26.00
CA SER A 15 -31.47 -12.05 25.10
C SER A 15 -32.18 -11.63 23.80
N GLY A 16 -32.04 -12.40 22.71
CA GLY A 16 -32.99 -12.36 21.60
C GLY A 16 -32.48 -12.86 20.23
N GLU A 17 -32.65 -14.16 19.99
CA GLU A 17 -33.23 -14.82 18.80
C GLU A 17 -32.76 -14.54 17.35
N SER A 18 -32.81 -15.65 16.61
CA SER A 18 -32.53 -15.88 15.19
C SER A 18 -33.41 -15.10 14.21
N GLY A 19 -32.88 -14.82 13.01
CA GLY A 19 -33.67 -14.44 11.85
C GLY A 19 -32.89 -14.51 10.55
N TYR A 20 -33.19 -15.52 9.73
CA TYR A 20 -32.86 -15.57 8.31
C TYR A 20 -33.69 -14.52 7.57
N GLY A 21 -33.07 -13.74 6.69
CA GLY A 21 -33.75 -12.71 5.93
C GLY A 21 -32.97 -12.36 4.68
N SER A 22 -33.26 -13.05 3.59
CA SER A 22 -32.96 -12.58 2.24
C SER A 22 -33.93 -11.46 1.89
N VAL A 23 -33.42 -10.28 1.54
CA VAL A 23 -34.17 -9.32 0.73
C VAL A 23 -33.29 -8.91 -0.45
N SER A 24 -33.74 -9.32 -1.63
CA SER A 24 -33.37 -8.74 -2.91
C SER A 24 -34.25 -7.50 -3.09
N SER A 25 -33.67 -6.34 -3.42
CA SER A 25 -34.15 -5.53 -4.54
C SER A 25 -33.31 -4.25 -4.76
N GLU A 26 -33.13 -3.98 -6.06
CA GLU A 26 -32.94 -2.68 -6.71
C GLU A 26 -31.54 -2.05 -6.74
N GLY A 27 -31.01 -1.98 -7.96
CA GLY A 27 -29.72 -1.41 -8.29
C GLY A 27 -29.59 0.06 -7.89
N LYS A 28 -28.50 0.35 -7.18
CA LYS A 28 -27.92 1.68 -7.10
C LYS A 28 -26.48 1.62 -7.59
N VAL A 29 -26.21 2.48 -8.57
CA VAL A 29 -24.90 2.83 -9.11
C VAL A 29 -23.87 2.93 -7.98
N ILE A 30 -22.85 2.06 -8.01
CA ILE A 30 -21.68 2.15 -7.12
C ILE A 30 -20.80 3.27 -7.69
N LEU A 31 -21.07 4.49 -7.23
CA LEU A 31 -20.13 5.59 -7.31
C LEU A 31 -18.97 5.28 -6.34
N GLU A 32 -17.76 5.20 -6.90
CA GLU A 32 -16.49 5.07 -6.20
C GLU A 32 -16.47 5.85 -4.87
N LYS A 33 -16.25 5.12 -3.77
CA LYS A 33 -15.74 5.70 -2.53
C LYS A 33 -14.27 5.30 -2.39
N VAL A 34 -13.42 5.93 -3.19
CA VAL A 34 -12.02 6.12 -2.78
C VAL A 34 -12.06 7.12 -1.62
N PRO A 35 -11.54 6.80 -0.42
CA PRO A 35 -11.57 7.73 0.69
C PRO A 35 -10.80 9.02 0.37
N THR A 36 -11.53 10.14 0.37
CA THR A 36 -11.06 11.53 0.31
C THR A 36 -10.31 11.93 1.59
N ILE A 37 -9.23 11.23 1.93
CA ILE A 37 -8.30 11.63 3.00
C ILE A 37 -6.95 12.12 2.45
N TYR A 38 -6.77 12.07 1.12
CA TYR A 38 -5.51 12.45 0.47
C TYR A 38 -5.47 13.90 -0.03
N THR A 39 -6.53 14.70 0.15
CA THR A 39 -6.64 16.00 -0.54
C THR A 39 -6.40 17.24 0.35
N GLU A 40 -6.12 17.10 1.65
CA GLU A 40 -5.82 18.25 2.52
C GLU A 40 -4.50 18.10 3.28
N MET A 41 -3.39 18.16 2.55
CA MET A 41 -2.12 18.62 3.12
C MET A 41 -1.47 19.57 2.12
N LYS A 42 -1.91 20.84 2.16
CA LYS A 42 -1.27 21.92 1.41
C LYS A 42 0.07 22.24 2.07
N SER A 43 1.12 22.06 1.28
CA SER A 43 2.36 22.84 1.24
C SER A 43 2.90 23.35 2.58
N GLU A 44 3.87 22.63 3.16
CA GLU A 44 5.04 23.27 3.77
C GLU A 44 6.24 22.32 3.61
N ASN A 45 7.25 22.78 2.86
CA ASN A 45 8.61 22.24 2.76
C ASN A 45 8.86 20.85 2.13
N TYR A 46 8.27 20.56 0.96
CA TYR A 46 8.96 19.67 0.02
C TYR A 46 9.90 20.51 -0.86
N LYS A 47 11.21 20.33 -0.72
CA LYS A 47 12.16 20.87 -1.69
C LYS A 47 12.02 20.02 -2.95
N MET A 48 11.35 20.56 -3.98
CA MET A 48 11.25 19.93 -5.30
C MET A 48 12.67 19.55 -5.76
N GLN A 49 13.01 18.27 -5.70
CA GLN A 49 14.29 17.80 -6.23
C GLN A 49 14.24 17.99 -7.74
N HIS A 50 15.12 18.84 -8.26
CA HIS A 50 15.28 19.05 -9.70
C HIS A 50 15.40 17.70 -10.40
N MET A 51 14.52 17.45 -11.36
CA MET A 51 14.62 16.30 -12.25
C MET A 51 15.94 16.43 -13.01
N HIS A 52 16.99 15.72 -12.59
CA HIS A 52 18.19 15.56 -13.41
C HIS A 52 17.80 14.70 -14.62
N LYS A 53 17.36 15.37 -15.69
CA LYS A 53 17.17 14.75 -17.00
C LYS A 53 18.52 14.20 -17.45
N SER A 54 18.66 12.88 -17.44
CA SER A 54 19.77 12.23 -18.11
C SER A 54 19.58 12.30 -19.61
N SER A 55 20.62 12.70 -20.33
CA SER A 55 20.67 12.74 -21.79
C SER A 55 20.47 11.37 -22.46
N ASP A 56 20.58 10.27 -21.71
CA ASP A 56 20.61 8.89 -22.20
C ASP A 56 19.23 8.20 -22.26
N GLY A 57 18.13 8.90 -21.98
CA GLY A 57 16.78 8.29 -22.03
C GLY A 57 16.53 7.15 -21.00
N SER A 58 17.52 6.84 -20.15
CA SER A 58 17.43 5.80 -19.13
C SER A 58 16.41 6.19 -18.06
N ARG A 59 15.44 5.30 -17.79
CA ARG A 59 14.52 5.42 -16.65
C ARG A 59 15.34 5.23 -15.37
N ARG A 60 15.93 6.31 -14.85
CA ARG A 60 16.72 6.26 -13.61
C ARG A 60 15.85 5.81 -12.44
N SER A 61 16.33 4.80 -11.72
CA SER A 61 15.88 4.48 -10.38
C SER A 61 16.11 5.68 -9.46
N TYR A 62 15.22 5.88 -8.49
CA TYR A 62 15.47 6.80 -7.39
C TYR A 62 16.73 6.38 -6.62
N PRO A 63 17.50 7.32 -6.05
CA PRO A 63 18.58 6.99 -5.14
C PRO A 63 18.02 6.28 -3.91
N TYR A 64 18.76 5.31 -3.39
CA TYR A 64 18.39 4.61 -2.16
C TYR A 64 18.33 5.59 -0.98
N LYS A 65 17.30 5.43 -0.13
CA LYS A 65 17.15 6.15 1.14
C LYS A 65 16.59 5.17 2.19
N PRO A 66 17.04 5.25 3.46
CA PRO A 66 16.43 4.47 4.53
C PRO A 66 15.02 5.00 4.88
N PRO A 67 14.13 4.18 5.46
CA PRO A 67 12.86 4.63 6.00
C PRO A 67 13.06 5.78 6.99
N PHE A 68 12.24 6.83 6.88
CA PHE A 68 12.32 8.04 7.72
C PHE A 68 13.60 8.88 7.58
N GLY A 69 14.52 8.58 6.65
CA GLY A 69 15.82 9.27 6.56
C GLY A 69 15.80 10.78 6.29
N GLU A 70 14.63 11.37 6.01
CA GLU A 70 14.44 12.82 5.88
C GLU A 70 13.79 13.46 7.13
N LEU A 71 13.36 12.62 8.07
CA LEU A 71 12.61 12.99 9.27
C LEU A 71 13.41 12.79 10.56
N VAL A 72 14.49 12.00 10.50
CA VAL A 72 15.36 11.67 11.64
C VAL A 72 16.83 11.76 11.27
N ASP A 73 17.66 11.88 12.30
CA ASP A 73 19.11 11.74 12.18
C ASP A 73 19.52 10.33 11.73
N SER A 74 20.78 10.16 11.31
CA SER A 74 21.28 8.87 10.83
C SER A 74 21.30 7.77 11.90
N ASP A 75 21.34 8.14 13.18
CA ASP A 75 21.29 7.23 14.33
C ASP A 75 20.30 7.78 15.39
N PRO A 76 18.98 7.58 15.18
CA PRO A 76 17.96 8.23 16.00
C PRO A 76 17.78 7.54 17.35
N SER A 77 17.50 8.34 18.37
CA SER A 77 17.14 7.81 19.69
C SER A 77 15.74 7.17 19.70
N PHE A 78 15.47 6.34 20.71
CA PHE A 78 14.14 5.75 20.91
C PHE A 78 13.04 6.82 21.00
N ALA A 79 13.26 7.89 21.78
CA ALA A 79 12.26 8.94 21.99
C ALA A 79 11.93 9.70 20.70
N GLU A 80 12.91 9.88 19.82
CA GLU A 80 12.73 10.52 18.51
C GLU A 80 11.88 9.65 17.58
N MET A 81 12.21 8.36 17.47
CA MET A 81 11.43 7.40 16.67
C MET A 81 10.01 7.20 17.21
N GLU A 82 9.85 7.12 18.53
CA GLU A 82 8.54 7.02 19.18
C GLU A 82 7.67 8.24 18.83
N LYS A 83 8.22 9.45 18.95
CA LYS A 83 7.51 10.69 18.59
C LYS A 83 7.03 10.68 17.14
N ILE A 84 7.85 10.18 16.21
CA ILE A 84 7.54 10.18 14.78
C ILE A 84 6.57 9.08 14.41
N VAL A 85 6.75 7.86 14.91
CA VAL A 85 5.98 6.68 14.47
C VAL A 85 4.71 6.46 15.30
N CYS A 86 4.80 6.68 16.61
CA CYS A 86 3.77 6.37 17.60
C CYS A 86 3.07 7.61 18.16
N GLY A 87 3.62 8.81 17.96
CA GLY A 87 3.02 10.06 18.40
C GLY A 87 1.63 10.32 17.80
N ALA A 88 0.96 11.39 18.25
CA ALA A 88 -0.40 11.74 17.82
C ALA A 88 -0.56 11.85 16.29
N ASN A 89 0.52 12.20 15.60
CA ASN A 89 0.58 12.31 14.13
C ASN A 89 1.48 11.23 13.51
N GLY A 90 1.43 10.00 14.04
CA GLY A 90 2.28 8.87 13.63
C GLY A 90 2.50 8.79 12.12
N LYS A 91 3.72 9.11 11.69
CA LYS A 91 4.12 9.18 10.28
C LYS A 91 4.49 7.79 9.76
N ARG A 92 4.39 7.64 8.45
CA ARG A 92 4.89 6.49 7.69
C ARG A 92 5.89 6.99 6.66
N PRO A 93 6.77 6.12 6.13
CA PRO A 93 7.64 6.49 5.04
C PRO A 93 6.83 7.11 3.88
N PRO A 94 7.27 8.24 3.31
CA PRO A 94 6.55 8.90 2.24
C PRO A 94 6.52 8.00 1.00
N LEU A 95 5.40 8.04 0.29
CA LEU A 95 5.22 7.35 -0.98
C LEU A 95 5.54 8.33 -2.11
N GLU A 96 6.36 7.89 -3.08
CA GLU A 96 6.69 8.71 -4.23
C GLU A 96 5.47 8.91 -5.14
N PRO A 97 5.21 10.13 -5.65
CA PRO A 97 4.08 10.40 -6.54
C PRO A 97 4.10 9.54 -7.81
N SER A 98 5.29 9.13 -8.26
CA SER A 98 5.44 8.24 -9.42
C SER A 98 4.89 6.83 -9.17
N TRP A 99 4.81 6.40 -7.91
CA TRP A 99 4.24 5.11 -7.53
C TRP A 99 2.72 5.18 -7.41
N THR A 100 2.18 6.35 -7.06
CA THR A 100 0.75 6.59 -6.78
C THR A 100 -0.02 7.24 -7.95
N ASN A 101 0.64 7.69 -9.03
CA ASN A 101 0.00 8.35 -10.18
C ASN A 101 -0.81 7.46 -11.15
N GLY A 102 -0.99 6.17 -10.85
CA GLY A 102 -1.75 5.23 -11.70
C GLY A 102 -1.03 4.75 -12.97
N SER A 103 0.17 5.24 -13.29
CA SER A 103 0.89 4.86 -14.51
C SER A 103 1.36 3.40 -14.53
N ASN A 104 1.51 2.78 -13.35
CA ASN A 104 1.92 1.39 -13.20
C ASN A 104 1.07 0.71 -12.13
N VAL A 105 0.12 -0.13 -12.57
CA VAL A 105 -0.78 -0.89 -11.68
C VAL A 105 -0.05 -1.81 -10.70
N HIS A 106 1.13 -2.33 -11.05
CA HIS A 106 1.90 -3.22 -10.19
C HIS A 106 2.56 -2.44 -9.05
N LEU A 107 3.08 -1.24 -9.35
CA LEU A 107 3.57 -0.34 -8.29
C LEU A 107 2.43 0.06 -7.34
N GLN A 108 1.22 0.29 -7.84
CA GLN A 108 0.05 0.57 -6.99
C GLN A 108 -0.26 -0.60 -6.05
N LYS A 109 -0.25 -1.85 -6.57
CA LYS A 109 -0.44 -3.05 -5.75
C LYS A 109 0.63 -3.16 -4.65
N MET A 110 1.89 -2.89 -4.98
CA MET A 110 2.99 -2.86 -4.01
C MET A 110 2.81 -1.77 -2.95
N VAL A 111 2.35 -0.57 -3.35
CA VAL A 111 2.04 0.52 -2.43
C VAL A 111 0.92 0.14 -1.47
N GLY A 112 -0.16 -0.48 -1.96
CA GLY A 112 -1.24 -1.00 -1.11
C GLY A 112 -0.71 -1.98 -0.07
N LEU A 113 0.14 -2.93 -0.48
CA LEU A 113 0.77 -3.88 0.43
C LEU A 113 1.62 -3.21 1.51
N MET A 114 2.42 -2.19 1.16
CA MET A 114 3.19 -1.43 2.15
C MET A 114 2.26 -0.75 3.15
N VAL A 115 1.17 -0.12 2.67
CA VAL A 115 0.19 0.57 3.50
C VAL A 115 -0.48 -0.36 4.50
N ASP A 116 -0.89 -1.53 4.05
CA ASP A 116 -1.50 -2.54 4.91
C ASP A 116 -0.50 -3.09 5.94
N CYS A 117 0.76 -3.27 5.56
CA CYS A 117 1.79 -3.81 6.45
C CYS A 117 2.15 -2.87 7.61
N TRP A 118 2.16 -1.56 7.38
CA TRP A 118 2.52 -0.58 8.41
C TRP A 118 1.31 0.10 9.08
N HIS A 119 0.13 -0.51 8.98
CA HIS A 119 -1.09 0.05 9.55
C HIS A 119 -0.95 0.34 11.07
N HIS A 120 -1.57 1.41 11.57
CA HIS A 120 -1.52 1.79 12.98
C HIS A 120 -2.08 0.66 13.88
N SER A 121 -3.30 0.22 13.60
CA SER A 121 -3.88 -0.95 14.26
C SER A 121 -3.17 -2.23 13.81
N PRO A 122 -2.60 -3.03 14.73
CA PRO A 122 -1.86 -4.25 14.40
C PRO A 122 -2.75 -5.35 13.82
N HIS A 123 -4.03 -5.40 14.20
CA HIS A 123 -4.99 -6.39 13.68
C HIS A 123 -5.31 -6.21 12.19
N CYS A 124 -5.12 -5.00 11.66
CA CYS A 124 -5.29 -4.71 10.24
C CYS A 124 -4.06 -5.08 9.41
N ARG A 125 -2.91 -5.36 10.04
CA ARG A 125 -1.68 -5.66 9.31
C ARG A 125 -1.77 -7.02 8.64
N HIS A 126 -1.25 -7.10 7.41
CA HIS A 126 -1.14 -8.37 6.73
C HIS A 126 -0.21 -9.33 7.45
N THR A 127 -0.61 -10.60 7.48
CA THR A 127 0.28 -11.69 7.88
C THR A 127 1.30 -11.95 6.78
N ALA A 128 2.42 -12.55 7.13
CA ALA A 128 3.44 -12.93 6.14
C ALA A 128 2.87 -13.80 5.00
N LEU A 129 1.91 -14.68 5.29
CA LEU A 129 1.24 -15.50 4.28
C LEU A 129 0.43 -14.64 3.29
N LYS A 130 -0.34 -13.67 3.78
CA LYS A 130 -1.10 -12.74 2.91
C LYS A 130 -0.15 -11.91 2.04
N VAL A 131 0.96 -11.42 2.59
CA VAL A 131 1.97 -10.70 1.84
C VAL A 131 2.56 -11.58 0.73
N LYS A 132 2.92 -12.82 1.04
CA LYS A 132 3.47 -13.77 0.06
C LYS A 132 2.49 -14.02 -1.10
N ILE A 133 1.22 -14.26 -0.78
CA ILE A 133 0.18 -14.51 -1.80
C ILE A 133 0.04 -13.29 -2.71
N ALA A 134 -0.13 -12.09 -2.14
CA ALA A 134 -0.32 -10.88 -2.92
C ALA A 134 0.91 -10.51 -3.78
N LEU A 135 2.13 -10.75 -3.28
CA LEU A 135 3.35 -10.61 -4.09
C LEU A 135 3.40 -11.63 -5.23
N GLY A 136 2.94 -12.86 -4.99
CA GLY A 136 2.82 -13.89 -6.02
C GLY A 136 1.93 -13.44 -7.18
N GLU A 137 0.75 -12.90 -6.88
CA GLU A 137 -0.17 -12.36 -7.88
C GLU A 137 0.48 -11.24 -8.73
N VAL A 138 1.21 -10.32 -8.09
CA VAL A 138 1.94 -9.25 -8.80
C VAL A 138 3.02 -9.82 -9.73
N ILE A 139 3.75 -10.84 -9.27
CA ILE A 139 4.81 -11.50 -10.07
C ILE A 139 4.21 -12.22 -11.27
N GLU A 140 3.10 -12.94 -11.08
CA GLU A 140 2.39 -13.63 -12.15
C GLU A 140 1.88 -12.65 -13.22
N ASP A 141 1.25 -11.54 -12.82
CA ASP A 141 0.81 -10.49 -13.73
C ASP A 141 1.97 -9.92 -14.56
N LEU A 142 3.10 -9.65 -13.92
CA LEU A 142 4.30 -9.15 -14.58
C LEU A 142 4.88 -10.18 -15.57
N PHE A 143 4.89 -11.46 -15.21
CA PHE A 143 5.36 -12.52 -16.07
C PHE A 143 4.52 -12.62 -17.35
N VAL A 144 3.18 -12.54 -17.24
CA VAL A 144 2.28 -12.52 -18.39
C VAL A 144 2.59 -11.36 -19.33
N ILE A 145 2.85 -10.17 -18.80
CA ILE A 145 3.21 -8.99 -19.61
C ILE A 145 4.55 -9.20 -20.33
N GLN A 146 5.54 -9.78 -19.65
CA GLN A 146 6.84 -10.08 -20.26
C GLN A 146 6.72 -11.09 -21.41
N VAL A 147 5.95 -12.17 -21.20
CA VAL A 147 5.70 -13.17 -22.24
C VAL A 147 4.94 -12.57 -23.43
N LYS A 148 3.89 -11.77 -23.18
CA LYS A 148 3.16 -11.07 -24.23
C LYS A 148 4.07 -10.14 -25.03
N ARG A 149 4.92 -9.35 -24.35
CA ARG A 149 5.89 -8.46 -25.00
C ARG A 149 6.87 -9.26 -25.87
N LEU A 150 7.38 -10.38 -25.36
CA LEU A 150 8.28 -11.26 -26.12
C LEU A 150 7.62 -11.82 -27.37
N PHE A 151 6.35 -12.22 -27.30
CA PHE A 151 5.60 -12.71 -28.44
C PHE A 151 5.37 -11.61 -29.48
N MET A 152 4.97 -10.40 -29.04
CA MET A 152 4.77 -9.26 -29.94
C MET A 152 6.06 -8.88 -30.68
N MET A 153 7.22 -8.92 -30.01
CA MET A 153 8.51 -8.65 -30.66
C MET A 153 8.92 -9.73 -31.67
N LYS A 154 8.40 -10.95 -31.57
CA LYS A 154 8.67 -12.04 -32.54
C LYS A 154 7.69 -12.05 -33.71
N GLY A 155 6.47 -11.53 -33.53
CA GLY A 155 5.44 -11.50 -34.58
C GLY A 155 5.68 -10.44 -35.66
N GLU A 156 6.56 -9.47 -35.41
CA GLU A 156 6.87 -8.38 -36.35
C GLU A 156 8.00 -8.75 -37.35
N SER A 157 8.65 -9.92 -37.18
CA SER A 157 9.78 -10.35 -38.03
C SER A 157 9.42 -11.36 -39.13
N THR A 158 8.15 -11.60 -39.42
CA THR A 158 7.72 -12.60 -40.45
C THR A 158 6.82 -12.01 -41.54
N ALA A 159 6.92 -10.71 -41.80
CA ALA A 159 6.15 -10.02 -42.84
C ALA A 159 7.06 -9.25 -43.81
N GLU A 160 8.17 -9.86 -44.24
CA GLU A 160 8.90 -9.46 -45.44
C GLU A 160 9.40 -10.75 -46.13
N ASP A 161 8.63 -11.26 -47.09
CA ASP A 161 9.06 -11.98 -48.30
C ASP A 161 7.85 -12.20 -49.23
#